data_AF-A0A136NBZ5-F1
#
_entry.id   AF-A0A136NBZ5-F1
#
_cell.length_a   1.000
_cell.length_b   1.000
_cell.length_c   1.000
_cell.angle_alpha   90.00
_cell.angle_beta   90.00
_cell.angle_gamma   90.00
#
_symmetry.space_group_name_H-M   'P 1'
#
loop_
_entity.id
_entity.type
_entity.pdbx_description
1 polymer ?
#
loop_
_entity_poly.entity_id
_entity_poly.type
_entity_poly.pdbx_seq_one_letter_code
_entity_poly.pdbx_strand_id
1 'polypeptide(L)'
;MLVYGFWKLKEKNMISFGLLWFFITFSITCNVFIIIGTSFGERLMFMPSLGLCVAVVVLLSKFLYKNNDSSDGSFSQAFSKSPLFFSIILIVSALYSLKTYSRNEDWKSDFNLFSRDIEYYPNSTHLLFYLGNHLSSNDYAEGKTEQQIREASIDAIAKLSKSLAIYPALPSDGYNQLGKAYFNIKNYDSAFKYYNMAYQEDSTNAIFINNLGTINYNTSDIFTNKGNEFAKMGLTDSANHYYILGKNRLLEALPYFKKAYLRDTTEADFMNNIGCIYGATQRPDSANYWFEKAHQADDLDLTSLKFLEITYRNMGNAQQADYYKNILADTKARKEAQVNN
;
A
#
# COMPACT_ATOMS: atom_id res chain seq x y z
N MET A 1 -28.56 35.02 -0.02
CA MET A 1 -27.19 35.46 -0.35
C MET A 1 -27.02 35.78 -1.83
N LEU A 2 -27.34 34.86 -2.74
CA LEU A 2 -27.18 35.05 -4.19
C LEU A 2 -28.02 36.22 -4.75
N VAL A 3 -29.30 36.31 -4.37
CA VAL A 3 -30.19 37.44 -4.72
C VAL A 3 -29.67 38.79 -4.23
N TYR A 4 -29.15 38.84 -2.99
CA TYR A 4 -28.53 40.04 -2.42
C TYR A 4 -27.26 40.43 -3.18
N GLY A 5 -26.44 39.44 -3.58
CA GLY A 5 -25.26 39.63 -4.42
C GLY A 5 -25.61 40.39 -5.70
N PHE A 6 -26.58 39.91 -6.48
CA PHE A 6 -27.00 40.58 -7.71
C PHE A 6 -27.67 41.93 -7.48
N TRP A 7 -28.50 42.06 -6.45
CA TRP A 7 -29.23 43.30 -6.17
C TRP A 7 -28.30 44.46 -5.81
N LYS A 8 -27.25 44.20 -5.02
CA LYS A 8 -26.28 45.20 -4.56
C LYS A 8 -25.05 45.35 -5.47
N LEU A 9 -25.01 44.66 -6.62
CA LEU A 9 -23.90 44.74 -7.57
C LEU A 9 -23.75 46.14 -8.18
N LYS A 10 -24.89 46.79 -8.50
CA LYS A 10 -24.91 48.16 -9.04
C LYS A 10 -24.34 49.21 -8.08
N GLU A 11 -24.36 48.92 -6.79
CA GLU A 11 -23.86 49.80 -5.72
C GLU A 11 -22.37 49.57 -5.41
N LYS A 12 -21.67 48.71 -6.17
CA LYS A 12 -20.25 48.35 -5.95
C LYS A 12 -19.96 47.90 -4.50
N ASN A 13 -20.92 47.23 -3.87
CA ASN A 13 -20.79 46.78 -2.48
C ASN A 13 -19.81 45.60 -2.38
N MET A 14 -18.76 45.75 -1.56
CA MET A 14 -17.72 44.72 -1.38
C MET A 14 -18.27 43.37 -0.85
N ILE A 15 -19.35 43.39 -0.07
CA ILE A 15 -20.02 42.16 0.40
C ILE A 15 -20.72 41.45 -0.77
N SER A 16 -21.35 42.22 -1.65
CA SER A 16 -21.98 41.69 -2.87
C SER A 16 -20.93 41.06 -3.79
N PHE A 17 -19.76 41.69 -3.94
CA PHE A 17 -18.63 41.12 -4.66
C PHE A 17 -18.19 39.76 -4.08
N GLY A 18 -17.95 39.68 -2.76
CA GLY A 18 -17.54 38.42 -2.11
C GLY A 18 -18.56 37.28 -2.27
N LEU A 19 -19.85 37.59 -2.14
CA LEU A 19 -20.91 36.60 -2.33
C LEU A 19 -21.03 36.13 -3.78
N LEU A 20 -20.91 37.04 -4.75
CA LEU A 20 -20.93 36.67 -6.17
C LEU A 20 -19.71 35.84 -6.55
N TRP A 21 -18.52 36.22 -6.06
CA TRP A 21 -17.30 35.43 -6.24
C TRP A 21 -17.50 33.99 -5.76
N PHE A 22 -18.04 33.81 -4.54
CA PHE A 22 -18.33 32.49 -3.98
C PHE A 22 -19.23 31.68 -4.91
N PHE A 23 -20.38 32.21 -5.34
CA PHE A 23 -21.33 31.44 -6.14
C PHE A 23 -20.84 31.18 -7.57
N ILE A 24 -20.11 32.12 -8.18
CA ILE A 24 -19.53 31.94 -9.52
C ILE A 24 -18.48 30.84 -9.48
N THR A 25 -17.50 30.94 -8.58
CA THR A 25 -16.44 29.93 -8.48
C THR A 25 -16.96 28.57 -8.02
N PHE A 26 -17.92 28.56 -7.09
CA PHE A 26 -18.59 27.32 -6.65
C PHE A 26 -19.33 26.64 -7.80
N SER A 27 -20.00 27.41 -8.67
CA SER A 27 -20.77 26.85 -9.79
C SER A 27 -19.91 25.98 -10.73
N ILE A 28 -18.63 26.31 -10.88
CA ILE A 28 -17.67 25.55 -11.72
C ILE A 28 -17.37 24.19 -11.09
N THR A 29 -17.27 24.13 -9.76
CA THR A 29 -16.82 22.94 -9.03
C THR A 29 -17.94 22.21 -8.29
N CYS A 30 -19.19 22.64 -8.44
CA CYS A 30 -20.31 22.08 -7.70
C CYS A 30 -20.75 20.74 -8.31
N ASN A 31 -20.76 19.70 -7.48
CA ASN A 31 -21.29 18.39 -7.85
C ASN A 31 -22.85 18.34 -7.83
N VAL A 32 -23.51 19.49 -8.03
CA VAL A 32 -24.98 19.60 -8.01
C VAL A 32 -25.58 19.17 -9.35
N PHE A 33 -24.98 19.60 -10.46
CA PHE A 33 -25.48 19.32 -11.81
C PHE A 33 -24.65 18.27 -12.55
N ILE A 34 -23.34 18.24 -12.32
CA ILE A 34 -22.41 17.31 -12.95
C ILE A 34 -21.56 16.71 -11.83
N ILE A 35 -21.59 15.39 -11.69
CA ILE A 35 -20.76 14.71 -10.70
C ILE A 35 -19.31 14.71 -11.20
N ILE A 36 -18.46 15.53 -10.58
CA ILE A 36 -17.02 15.53 -10.82
C ILE A 36 -16.45 14.38 -10.00
N GLY A 37 -15.77 13.43 -10.65
CA GLY A 37 -15.20 12.21 -10.06
C GLY A 37 -13.99 12.45 -9.13
N THR A 38 -14.11 13.40 -8.21
CA THR A 38 -13.08 13.77 -7.24
C THR A 38 -13.48 13.28 -5.86
N SER A 39 -12.56 12.57 -5.19
CA SER A 39 -12.69 12.23 -3.78
C SER A 39 -12.69 13.51 -2.94
N PHE A 40 -13.66 13.62 -2.03
CA PHE A 40 -13.76 14.70 -1.04
C PHE A 40 -13.81 16.12 -1.64
N GLY A 41 -15.02 16.68 -1.75
CA GLY A 41 -15.28 17.94 -2.43
C GLY A 41 -14.85 19.21 -1.68
N GLU A 42 -14.45 19.11 -0.41
CA GLU A 42 -14.09 20.28 0.41
C GLU A 42 -12.88 21.04 -0.14
N ARG A 43 -11.93 20.35 -0.78
CA ARG A 43 -10.77 21.01 -1.43
C ARG A 43 -11.19 21.93 -2.58
N LEU A 44 -12.29 21.60 -3.24
CA LEU A 44 -12.86 22.44 -4.29
C LEU A 44 -13.42 23.76 -3.73
N MET A 45 -13.73 23.79 -2.43
CA MET A 45 -14.21 24.99 -1.75
C MET A 45 -13.11 26.00 -1.44
N PHE A 46 -11.83 25.69 -1.71
CA PHE A 46 -10.73 26.62 -1.49
C PHE A 46 -10.96 27.96 -2.24
N MET A 47 -11.21 27.90 -3.54
CA MET A 47 -11.41 29.10 -4.36
C MET A 47 -12.73 29.83 -4.05
N PRO A 48 -13.88 29.13 -3.86
CA PRO A 48 -15.11 29.74 -3.36
C PRO A 48 -14.95 30.42 -1.99
N SER A 49 -14.23 29.79 -1.06
CA SER A 49 -14.12 30.27 0.32
C SER A 49 -13.52 31.68 0.43
N LEU A 50 -12.64 32.06 -0.51
CA LEU A 50 -12.10 33.42 -0.60
C LEU A 50 -13.21 34.49 -0.66
N GLY A 51 -14.27 34.24 -1.42
CA GLY A 51 -15.40 35.17 -1.53
C GLY A 51 -16.15 35.35 -0.19
N LEU A 52 -16.31 34.26 0.56
CA LEU A 52 -16.88 34.30 1.91
C LEU A 52 -15.95 35.03 2.88
N CYS A 53 -14.64 34.79 2.81
CA CYS A 53 -13.65 35.50 3.64
C CYS A 53 -13.74 37.02 3.42
N VAL A 54 -13.82 37.48 2.17
CA VAL A 54 -13.99 38.90 1.84
C VAL A 54 -15.28 39.46 2.45
N ALA A 55 -16.41 38.76 2.29
CA ALA A 55 -17.68 39.19 2.85
C ALA A 55 -17.65 39.27 4.39
N VAL A 56 -17.06 38.26 5.05
CA VAL A 56 -16.90 38.22 6.51
C VAL A 56 -16.00 39.34 7.01
N VAL A 57 -14.85 39.57 6.37
CA VAL A 57 -13.91 40.64 6.76
C VAL A 57 -14.57 42.02 6.65
N VAL A 58 -15.34 42.29 5.59
CA VAL A 58 -16.05 43.56 5.41
C VAL A 58 -17.19 43.73 6.42
N LEU A 59 -17.89 42.65 6.75
CA LEU A 59 -18.91 42.68 7.81
C LEU A 59 -18.28 42.97 9.18
N LEU A 60 -17.16 42.31 9.48
CA LEU A 60 -16.41 42.53 10.72
C LEU A 60 -15.83 43.94 10.79
N SER A 61 -15.29 44.48 9.69
CA SER A 61 -14.76 45.85 9.68
C SER A 61 -15.87 46.88 9.93
N LYS A 62 -17.04 46.72 9.32
CA LYS A 62 -18.22 47.57 9.60
C LYS A 62 -18.70 47.45 11.04
N PHE A 63 -18.60 46.26 11.64
CA PHE A 63 -18.99 46.03 13.03
C PHE A 63 -18.01 46.69 14.02
N LEU A 64 -16.70 46.54 13.78
CA LEU A 64 -15.64 47.02 14.67
C LEU A 64 -15.34 48.52 14.51
N TYR A 65 -15.48 49.06 13.30
CA TYR A 65 -15.13 50.45 12.95
C TYR A 65 -16.37 51.28 12.55
N LYS A 66 -17.41 51.23 13.40
CA LYS A 66 -18.73 51.83 13.16
C LYS A 66 -18.74 53.35 12.87
N ASN A 67 -17.62 54.07 13.07
CA ASN A 67 -17.51 55.51 12.83
C ASN A 67 -16.39 55.85 11.84
N ASN A 68 -16.71 56.70 10.87
CA ASN A 68 -15.92 57.24 9.75
C ASN A 68 -14.68 58.09 10.14
N ASP A 69 -14.01 57.83 11.27
CA ASP A 69 -12.76 58.52 11.55
C ASP A 69 -11.66 57.95 10.65
N SER A 70 -11.26 58.78 9.70
CA SER A 70 -10.39 58.48 8.57
C SER A 70 -8.91 58.33 8.98
N SER A 71 -8.64 57.95 10.23
CA SER A 71 -7.29 57.62 10.67
C SER A 71 -7.03 56.14 10.40
N ASP A 72 -5.92 55.85 9.72
CA ASP A 72 -5.42 54.49 9.44
C ASP A 72 -5.81 53.52 10.55
N GLY A 73 -6.66 52.56 10.20
CA GLY A 73 -7.26 51.58 11.11
C GLY A 73 -6.19 50.67 11.71
N SER A 74 -5.46 51.18 12.70
CA SER A 74 -4.40 50.45 13.37
C SER A 74 -4.98 49.24 14.09
N PHE A 75 -4.38 48.08 13.87
CA PHE A 75 -4.77 46.80 14.48
C PHE A 75 -4.92 46.90 16.01
N SER A 76 -4.07 47.72 16.65
CA SER A 76 -4.11 47.98 18.09
C SER A 76 -5.43 48.64 18.54
N GLN A 77 -5.97 49.57 17.74
CA GLN A 77 -7.22 50.25 18.04
C GLN A 77 -8.44 49.33 17.88
N ALA A 78 -8.37 48.39 16.92
CA ALA A 78 -9.36 47.32 16.77
C ALA A 78 -9.42 46.43 18.01
N PHE A 79 -8.25 46.02 18.50
CA PHE A 79 -8.11 45.14 19.65
C PHE A 79 -8.67 45.79 20.92
N SER A 80 -8.35 47.06 21.17
CA SER A 80 -8.84 47.81 22.34
C SER A 80 -10.37 48.00 22.35
N LYS A 81 -11.03 48.11 21.19
CA LYS A 81 -12.49 48.30 21.10
C LYS A 81 -13.29 47.01 21.33
N SER A 82 -12.72 45.85 21.05
CA SER A 82 -13.44 44.57 21.15
C SER A 82 -12.53 43.44 21.64
N PRO A 83 -11.98 43.55 22.86
CA PRO A 83 -11.01 42.59 23.38
C PRO A 83 -11.58 41.18 23.46
N LEU A 84 -12.88 41.03 23.80
CA LEU A 84 -13.53 39.72 23.87
C LEU A 84 -13.51 38.98 22.51
N PHE A 85 -13.77 39.69 21.42
CA PHE A 85 -13.78 39.10 20.07
C PHE A 85 -12.39 38.60 19.66
N PHE A 86 -11.35 39.41 19.87
CA PHE A 86 -9.97 39.02 19.56
C PHE A 86 -9.45 37.92 20.50
N SER A 87 -9.85 37.92 21.76
CA SER A 87 -9.54 36.82 22.69
C SER A 87 -10.16 35.51 22.21
N ILE A 88 -11.42 35.52 21.75
CA ILE A 88 -12.08 34.32 21.17
C ILE A 88 -11.31 33.85 19.93
N ILE A 89 -10.95 34.76 19.02
CA ILE A 89 -10.16 34.40 17.84
C ILE A 89 -8.83 33.78 18.24
N LEU A 90 -8.08 34.41 19.16
CA LEU A 90 -6.78 33.90 19.61
C LEU A 90 -6.91 32.50 20.23
N ILE A 91 -7.91 32.29 21.08
CA ILE A 91 -8.19 30.99 21.69
C ILE A 91 -8.50 29.95 20.62
N VAL A 92 -9.39 30.27 19.68
CA VAL A 92 -9.76 29.38 18.56
C VAL A 92 -8.52 29.06 17.72
N SER A 93 -7.73 30.06 17.33
CA SER A 93 -6.48 29.88 16.58
C SER A 93 -5.48 29.00 17.33
N ALA A 94 -5.32 29.19 18.65
CA ALA A 94 -4.44 28.37 19.47
C ALA A 94 -4.92 26.91 19.52
N LEU A 95 -6.22 26.67 19.75
CA LEU A 95 -6.80 25.33 19.77
C LEU A 95 -6.63 24.60 18.43
N TYR A 96 -6.86 25.29 17.30
CA TYR A 96 -6.64 24.70 15.97
C TYR A 96 -5.15 24.48 15.68
N SER A 97 -4.25 25.35 16.15
CA SER A 97 -2.81 25.16 16.01
C SER A 97 -2.33 23.91 16.76
N LEU A 98 -2.84 23.69 17.98
CA LEU A 98 -2.56 22.46 18.74
C LEU A 98 -3.10 21.21 18.04
N LYS A 99 -4.30 21.30 17.46
CA LYS A 99 -4.87 20.19 16.67
C LYS A 99 -4.02 19.87 15.45
N THR A 100 -3.55 20.89 14.71
CA THR A 100 -2.65 20.71 13.57
C THR A 100 -1.32 20.10 14.02
N TYR A 101 -0.73 20.58 15.10
CA TYR A 101 0.51 20.01 15.65
C TYR A 101 0.36 18.54 16.02
N SER A 102 -0.72 18.17 16.72
CA SER A 102 -1.01 16.77 17.08
C SER A 102 -1.18 15.89 15.83
N ARG A 103 -1.85 16.43 14.80
CA ARG A 103 -2.07 15.73 13.53
C ARG A 103 -0.79 15.50 12.72
N ASN A 104 0.25 16.31 12.89
CA ASN A 104 1.52 16.14 12.16
C ASN A 104 2.20 14.79 12.44
N GLU A 105 1.94 14.17 13.59
CA GLU A 105 2.43 12.81 13.89
C GLU A 105 1.87 11.76 12.93
N ASP A 106 0.59 11.90 12.53
CA ASP A 106 -0.04 10.98 11.58
C ASP A 106 0.60 11.10 10.18
N TRP A 107 1.15 12.27 9.82
CA TRP A 107 1.80 12.52 8.53
C TRP A 107 3.23 11.96 8.39
N LYS A 108 3.79 11.36 9.45
CA LYS A 108 5.14 10.78 9.42
C LYS A 108 5.25 9.55 8.51
N SER A 109 4.14 8.82 8.32
CA SER A 109 4.10 7.67 7.43
C SER A 109 2.70 7.50 6.85
N ASP A 110 2.65 6.98 5.61
CA ASP A 110 1.41 6.62 4.95
C ASP A 110 0.57 5.66 5.80
N PHE A 111 1.23 4.72 6.49
CA PHE A 111 0.56 3.79 7.39
C PHE A 111 -0.15 4.48 8.56
N ASN A 112 0.51 5.42 9.24
CA ASN A 112 -0.09 6.14 10.36
C ASN A 112 -1.29 6.98 9.89
N LEU A 113 -1.12 7.67 8.76
CA LEU A 113 -2.15 8.49 8.15
C LEU A 113 -3.40 7.65 7.82
N PHE A 114 -3.23 6.54 7.10
CA PHE A 114 -4.35 5.68 6.72
C PHE A 114 -4.97 4.96 7.92
N SER A 115 -4.17 4.52 8.88
CA SER A 115 -4.64 3.85 10.10
C SER A 115 -5.48 4.78 10.97
N ARG A 116 -5.13 6.07 11.05
CA ARG A 116 -5.96 7.05 11.74
C ARG A 116 -7.23 7.37 10.94
N ASP A 117 -7.11 7.56 9.64
CA ASP A 117 -8.23 8.08 8.83
C ASP A 117 -9.34 7.06 8.62
N ILE A 118 -9.01 5.78 8.65
CA ILE A 118 -10.02 4.72 8.54
C ILE A 118 -10.96 4.68 9.75
N GLU A 119 -10.55 5.20 10.92
CA GLU A 119 -11.41 5.34 12.10
C GLU A 119 -12.54 6.35 11.84
N TYR A 120 -12.24 7.43 11.13
CA TYR A 120 -13.20 8.47 10.76
C TYR A 120 -14.02 8.10 9.51
N TYR A 121 -13.40 7.39 8.57
CA TYR A 121 -14.00 7.05 7.27
C TYR A 121 -13.92 5.53 7.00
N PRO A 122 -14.62 4.70 7.80
CA PRO A 122 -14.46 3.24 7.77
C PRO A 122 -14.94 2.56 6.47
N ASN A 123 -15.66 3.30 5.62
CA ASN A 123 -16.19 2.82 4.34
C ASN A 123 -15.47 3.45 3.14
N SER A 124 -14.37 4.18 3.35
CA SER A 124 -13.55 4.67 2.25
C SER A 124 -12.84 3.50 1.59
N THR A 125 -13.21 3.17 0.35
CA THR A 125 -12.60 2.09 -0.44
C THR A 125 -11.10 2.32 -0.63
N HIS A 126 -10.68 3.57 -0.84
CA HIS A 126 -9.27 3.93 -0.94
C HIS A 126 -8.50 3.64 0.36
N LEU A 127 -9.02 4.05 1.52
CA LEU A 127 -8.33 3.79 2.81
C LEU A 127 -8.28 2.29 3.13
N LEU A 128 -9.37 1.57 2.88
CA LEU A 128 -9.42 0.11 3.02
C LEU A 128 -8.40 -0.58 2.10
N PHE A 129 -8.29 -0.12 0.85
CA PHE A 129 -7.33 -0.61 -0.13
C PHE A 129 -5.88 -0.35 0.29
N TYR A 130 -5.52 0.90 0.57
CA TYR A 130 -4.14 1.27 0.90
C TYR A 130 -3.66 0.59 2.18
N LEU A 131 -4.50 0.58 3.21
CA LEU A 131 -4.16 -0.06 4.47
C LEU A 131 -4.08 -1.58 4.34
N GLY A 132 -5.00 -2.20 3.58
CA GLY A 132 -4.95 -3.62 3.27
C GLY A 132 -3.69 -4.02 2.51
N ASN A 133 -3.29 -3.25 1.50
CA ASN A 133 -2.07 -3.47 0.74
C ASN A 133 -0.81 -3.33 1.60
N HIS A 134 -0.76 -2.32 2.47
CA HIS A 134 0.39 -2.12 3.35
C HIS A 134 0.53 -3.30 4.32
N LEU A 135 -0.56 -3.76 4.94
CA LEU A 135 -0.55 -4.86 5.92
C LEU A 135 -0.09 -6.21 5.33
N SER A 136 -0.27 -6.45 4.03
CA SER A 136 0.22 -7.66 3.35
C SER A 136 1.55 -7.49 2.62
N SER A 137 2.14 -6.29 2.63
CA SER A 137 3.42 -5.98 1.97
C SER A 137 4.62 -6.71 2.61
N ASN A 138 5.74 -6.81 1.87
CA ASN A 138 6.97 -7.38 2.42
C ASN A 138 7.58 -6.44 3.45
N ASP A 139 7.51 -5.13 3.20
CA ASP A 139 7.98 -4.07 4.09
C ASP A 139 7.31 -4.17 5.48
N TYR A 140 5.99 -4.42 5.52
CA TYR A 140 5.30 -4.62 6.80
C TYR A 140 5.74 -5.91 7.51
N ALA A 141 6.11 -6.95 6.77
CA ALA A 141 6.53 -8.24 7.31
C ALA A 141 7.97 -8.23 7.84
N GLU A 142 8.79 -7.25 7.44
CA GLU A 142 10.18 -7.15 7.87
C GLU A 142 10.30 -7.05 9.39
N GLY A 143 11.16 -7.88 9.98
CA GLY A 143 11.36 -7.96 11.42
C GLY A 143 10.19 -8.55 12.23
N LYS A 144 9.12 -9.04 11.58
CA LYS A 144 7.95 -9.59 12.27
C LYS A 144 7.97 -11.11 12.36
N THR A 145 7.30 -11.63 13.38
CA THR A 145 7.10 -13.07 13.54
C THR A 145 6.04 -13.59 12.56
N GLU A 146 6.05 -14.90 12.29
CA GLU A 146 5.02 -15.55 11.45
C GLU A 146 3.61 -15.28 12.00
N GLN A 147 3.43 -15.24 13.32
CA GLN A 147 2.14 -14.93 13.95
C GLN A 147 1.70 -13.49 13.64
N GLN A 148 2.59 -12.51 13.78
CA GLN A 148 2.27 -11.10 13.50
C GLN A 148 1.92 -10.88 12.02
N ILE A 149 2.65 -11.56 11.11
CA ILE A 149 2.36 -11.54 9.67
C ILE A 149 1.00 -12.16 9.39
N ARG A 150 0.67 -13.28 10.05
CA ARG A 150 -0.62 -13.95 9.91
C ARG A 150 -1.78 -13.07 10.38
N GLU A 151 -1.65 -12.42 11.53
CA GLU A 151 -2.65 -11.50 12.08
C GLU A 151 -2.88 -10.30 11.14
N ALA A 152 -1.80 -9.66 10.68
CA ALA A 152 -1.89 -8.57 9.72
C ALA A 152 -2.48 -9.00 8.37
N SER A 153 -2.20 -10.23 7.93
CA SER A 153 -2.78 -10.77 6.70
C SER A 153 -4.28 -11.03 6.83
N ILE A 154 -4.76 -11.46 8.00
CA ILE A 154 -6.20 -11.57 8.28
C ILE A 154 -6.86 -10.19 8.23
N ASP A 155 -6.22 -9.19 8.82
CA ASP A 155 -6.72 -7.82 8.81
C ASP A 155 -6.72 -7.20 7.39
N ALA A 156 -5.67 -7.46 6.60
CA ALA A 156 -5.58 -7.11 5.19
C ALA A 156 -6.73 -7.72 4.37
N ILE A 157 -7.01 -9.02 4.56
CA ILE A 157 -8.13 -9.71 3.93
C ILE A 157 -9.45 -9.03 4.28
N ALA A 158 -9.68 -8.72 5.55
CA ALA A 158 -10.91 -8.06 6.00
C ALA A 158 -11.09 -6.69 5.33
N LYS A 159 -10.03 -5.87 5.30
CA LYS A 159 -10.05 -4.53 4.69
C LYS A 159 -10.27 -4.58 3.18
N LEU A 160 -9.51 -5.39 2.46
CA LEU A 160 -9.61 -5.54 1.00
C LEU A 160 -10.95 -6.16 0.59
N SER A 161 -11.44 -7.15 1.34
CA SER A 161 -12.77 -7.74 1.10
C SER A 161 -13.90 -6.75 1.35
N LYS A 162 -13.77 -5.90 2.39
CA LYS A 162 -14.72 -4.82 2.62
C LYS A 162 -14.67 -3.78 1.50
N SER A 163 -13.49 -3.45 0.98
CA SER A 163 -13.34 -2.57 -0.19
C SER A 163 -14.09 -3.16 -1.40
N LEU A 164 -13.88 -4.45 -1.69
CA LEU A 164 -14.58 -5.18 -2.76
C LEU A 164 -16.10 -5.22 -2.58
N ALA A 165 -16.58 -5.29 -1.34
CA ALA A 165 -18.02 -5.29 -1.06
C ALA A 165 -18.67 -3.92 -1.34
N ILE A 166 -17.93 -2.82 -1.19
CA ILE A 166 -18.42 -1.46 -1.42
C ILE A 166 -18.27 -1.10 -2.91
N TYR A 167 -17.13 -1.43 -3.51
CA TYR A 167 -16.85 -1.24 -4.92
C TYR A 167 -16.29 -2.55 -5.50
N PRO A 168 -17.03 -3.26 -6.36
CA PRO A 168 -16.75 -4.64 -6.77
C PRO A 168 -15.62 -4.78 -7.81
N ALA A 169 -14.58 -3.95 -7.67
CA ALA A 169 -13.35 -4.04 -8.43
C ALA A 169 -12.19 -3.56 -7.56
N LEU A 170 -11.04 -4.21 -7.70
CA LEU A 170 -9.77 -3.72 -7.20
C LEU A 170 -8.84 -3.48 -8.40
N PRO A 171 -7.90 -2.54 -8.29
CA PRO A 171 -6.73 -2.54 -9.17
C PRO A 171 -6.01 -3.88 -9.12
N SER A 172 -5.25 -4.23 -10.16
CA SER A 172 -4.47 -5.47 -10.24
C SER A 172 -3.57 -5.67 -9.01
N ASP A 173 -2.94 -4.59 -8.51
CA ASP A 173 -2.16 -4.61 -7.27
C ASP A 173 -3.00 -5.00 -6.04
N GLY A 174 -4.26 -4.57 -5.96
CA GLY A 174 -5.15 -4.95 -4.87
C GLY A 174 -5.52 -6.42 -4.88
N TYR A 175 -5.78 -6.98 -6.06
CA TYR A 175 -5.97 -8.42 -6.20
C TYR A 175 -4.68 -9.18 -5.85
N ASN A 176 -3.52 -8.68 -6.26
CA ASN A 176 -2.25 -9.27 -5.90
C ASN A 176 -2.04 -9.26 -4.38
N GLN A 177 -2.25 -8.12 -3.71
CA GLN A 177 -2.07 -8.01 -2.27
C GLN A 177 -3.09 -8.82 -1.47
N LEU A 178 -4.31 -8.97 -1.97
CA LEU A 178 -5.29 -9.88 -1.38
C LEU A 178 -4.86 -11.34 -1.54
N GLY A 179 -4.37 -11.72 -2.72
CA GLY A 179 -3.77 -13.04 -2.97
C GLY A 179 -2.62 -13.34 -2.02
N LYS A 180 -1.75 -12.35 -1.79
CA LYS A 180 -0.62 -12.45 -0.86
C LYS A 180 -1.06 -12.59 0.60
N ALA A 181 -2.07 -11.84 1.02
CA ALA A 181 -2.63 -11.98 2.35
C ALA A 181 -3.20 -13.40 2.57
N TYR A 182 -3.91 -13.96 1.59
CA TYR A 182 -4.36 -15.35 1.64
C TYR A 182 -3.21 -16.36 1.61
N PHE A 183 -2.16 -16.09 0.85
CA PHE A 183 -0.95 -16.90 0.80
C PHE A 183 -0.26 -16.99 2.17
N ASN A 184 -0.10 -15.86 2.85
CA ASN A 184 0.52 -15.78 4.18
C ASN A 184 -0.23 -16.57 5.25
N ILE A 185 -1.55 -16.75 5.09
CA ILE A 185 -2.36 -17.60 5.99
C ILE A 185 -2.51 -19.04 5.49
N LYS A 186 -1.73 -19.44 4.46
CA LYS A 186 -1.69 -20.77 3.83
C LYS A 186 -3.02 -21.19 3.17
N ASN A 187 -3.87 -20.22 2.82
CA ASN A 187 -5.10 -20.45 2.06
C ASN A 187 -4.81 -20.30 0.56
N TYR A 188 -4.18 -21.33 -0.01
CA TYR A 188 -3.67 -21.29 -1.38
C TYR A 188 -4.76 -21.25 -2.45
N ASP A 189 -5.94 -21.81 -2.20
CA ASP A 189 -7.06 -21.74 -3.15
C ASP A 189 -7.54 -20.28 -3.35
N SER A 190 -7.69 -19.55 -2.23
CA SER A 190 -8.07 -18.13 -2.29
C SER A 190 -6.93 -17.27 -2.83
N ALA A 191 -5.69 -17.59 -2.44
CA ALA A 191 -4.51 -16.92 -2.99
C ALA A 191 -4.45 -17.07 -4.53
N PHE A 192 -4.69 -18.29 -5.05
CA PHE A 192 -4.67 -18.57 -6.48
C PHE A 192 -5.75 -17.78 -7.21
N LYS A 193 -6.98 -17.77 -6.66
CA LYS A 193 -8.08 -17.00 -7.22
C LYS A 193 -7.67 -15.54 -7.42
N TYR A 194 -7.15 -14.87 -6.39
CA TYR A 194 -6.86 -13.44 -6.46
C TYR A 194 -5.56 -13.12 -7.23
N TYR A 195 -4.52 -13.94 -7.15
CA TYR A 195 -3.37 -13.77 -8.06
C TYR A 195 -3.75 -13.98 -9.52
N ASN A 196 -4.65 -14.94 -9.81
CA ASN A 196 -5.13 -15.14 -11.18
C ASN A 196 -5.96 -13.94 -11.66
N MET A 197 -6.78 -13.32 -10.80
CA MET A 197 -7.46 -12.07 -11.13
C MET A 197 -6.47 -10.94 -11.43
N ALA A 198 -5.41 -10.77 -10.60
CA ALA A 198 -4.36 -9.78 -10.86
C ALA A 198 -3.66 -10.01 -12.21
N TYR A 199 -3.32 -11.26 -12.52
CA TYR A 199 -2.70 -11.66 -13.79
C TYR A 199 -3.63 -11.50 -15.01
N GLN A 200 -4.94 -11.68 -14.84
CA GLN A 200 -5.92 -11.46 -15.90
C GLN A 200 -6.05 -9.98 -16.26
N GLU A 201 -5.96 -9.08 -15.27
CA GLU A 201 -5.93 -7.63 -15.47
C GLU A 201 -4.61 -7.17 -16.10
N ASP A 202 -3.47 -7.68 -15.62
CA ASP A 202 -2.15 -7.40 -16.19
C ASP A 202 -1.29 -8.66 -16.31
N SER A 203 -1.32 -9.24 -17.51
CA SER A 203 -0.56 -10.45 -17.83
C SER A 203 0.92 -10.21 -18.17
N THR A 204 1.36 -8.94 -18.14
CA THR A 204 2.73 -8.54 -18.47
C THR A 204 3.60 -8.35 -17.23
N ASN A 205 2.98 -8.07 -16.08
CA ASN A 205 3.65 -7.91 -14.81
C ASN A 205 4.33 -9.20 -14.33
N ALA A 206 5.66 -9.15 -14.21
CA ALA A 206 6.49 -10.29 -13.82
C ALA A 206 6.17 -10.81 -12.42
N ILE A 207 5.82 -9.92 -11.48
CA ILE A 207 5.49 -10.27 -10.09
C ILE A 207 4.21 -11.10 -10.04
N PHE A 208 3.17 -10.71 -10.77
CA PHE A 208 1.90 -11.44 -10.79
C PHE A 208 2.08 -12.84 -11.39
N ILE A 209 2.88 -12.94 -12.45
CA ILE A 209 3.25 -14.23 -13.06
C ILE A 209 4.03 -15.09 -12.06
N ASN A 210 5.03 -14.52 -11.39
CA ASN A 210 5.85 -15.22 -10.40
C ASN A 210 5.00 -15.76 -9.24
N ASN A 211 4.07 -14.95 -8.73
CA ASN A 211 3.19 -15.33 -7.63
C ASN A 211 2.30 -16.54 -7.94
N LEU A 212 1.85 -16.69 -9.20
CA LEU A 212 1.17 -17.92 -9.65
C LEU A 212 2.11 -19.14 -9.63
N GLY A 213 3.37 -18.97 -10.01
CA GLY A 213 4.39 -20.02 -9.87
C GLY A 213 4.62 -20.41 -8.41
N THR A 214 4.73 -19.42 -7.52
CA THR A 214 4.95 -19.61 -6.08
C THR A 214 3.82 -20.40 -5.44
N ILE A 215 2.56 -20.16 -5.82
CA ILE A 215 1.43 -20.97 -5.33
C ILE A 215 1.55 -22.42 -5.76
N ASN A 216 1.86 -22.67 -7.03
CA ASN A 216 2.01 -24.03 -7.54
C ASN A 216 3.15 -24.77 -6.82
N TYR A 217 4.28 -24.09 -6.59
CA TYR A 217 5.39 -24.62 -5.81
C TYR A 217 4.98 -24.98 -4.37
N ASN A 218 4.32 -24.07 -3.65
CA ASN A 218 3.91 -24.33 -2.26
C ASN A 218 2.81 -25.39 -2.16
N THR A 219 1.91 -25.44 -3.14
CA THR A 219 0.86 -26.46 -3.22
C THR A 219 1.46 -27.85 -3.50
N SER A 220 2.56 -27.91 -4.26
CA SER A 220 3.33 -29.15 -4.44
C SER A 220 3.82 -29.70 -3.10
N ASP A 221 4.38 -28.84 -2.24
CA ASP A 221 4.91 -29.25 -0.93
C ASP A 221 3.80 -29.81 -0.03
N ILE A 222 2.61 -29.17 0.00
CA ILE A 222 1.46 -29.68 0.77
C ILE A 222 1.04 -31.06 0.30
N PHE A 223 0.94 -31.27 -1.01
CA PHE A 223 0.56 -32.57 -1.54
C PHE A 223 1.62 -33.63 -1.23
N THR A 224 2.91 -33.29 -1.33
CA THR A 224 3.98 -34.18 -0.91
C THR A 224 3.88 -34.55 0.56
N ASN A 225 3.60 -33.57 1.43
CA ASN A 225 3.44 -33.80 2.87
C ASN A 225 2.22 -34.69 3.18
N LYS A 226 1.08 -34.48 2.53
CA LYS A 226 -0.07 -35.39 2.62
C LYS A 226 0.28 -36.80 2.14
N GLY A 227 1.05 -36.92 1.05
CA GLY A 227 1.56 -38.20 0.57
C GLY A 227 2.39 -38.92 1.63
N ASN A 228 3.28 -38.20 2.31
CA ASN A 228 4.09 -38.71 3.41
C ASN A 228 3.23 -39.19 4.59
N GLU A 229 2.17 -38.47 4.93
CA GLU A 229 1.22 -38.88 5.99
C GLU A 229 0.50 -40.18 5.63
N PHE A 230 -0.07 -40.29 4.44
CA PHE A 230 -0.73 -41.52 3.97
C PHE A 230 0.23 -42.70 3.89
N ALA A 231 1.47 -42.48 3.45
CA ALA A 231 2.50 -43.52 3.40
C ALA A 231 2.81 -44.08 4.79
N LYS A 232 2.93 -43.22 5.81
CA LYS A 232 3.13 -43.65 7.22
C LYS A 232 1.97 -44.47 7.77
N MET A 233 0.75 -44.27 7.25
CA MET A 233 -0.44 -45.04 7.61
C MET A 233 -0.57 -46.37 6.83
N GLY A 234 0.37 -46.68 5.91
CA GLY A 234 0.29 -47.85 5.03
C GLY A 234 -0.71 -47.70 3.89
N LEU A 235 -1.23 -46.49 3.65
CA LEU A 235 -2.21 -46.19 2.61
C LEU A 235 -1.50 -45.82 1.29
N THR A 236 -0.87 -46.82 0.66
CA THR A 236 0.01 -46.65 -0.51
C THR A 236 -0.68 -45.97 -1.70
N ASP A 237 -1.93 -46.33 -2.01
CA ASP A 237 -2.65 -45.73 -3.14
C ASP A 237 -2.92 -44.23 -2.93
N SER A 238 -3.37 -43.87 -1.72
CA SER A 238 -3.55 -42.47 -1.33
C SER A 238 -2.23 -41.72 -1.35
N ALA A 239 -1.15 -42.31 -0.84
CA ALA A 239 0.18 -41.69 -0.86
C ALA A 239 0.63 -41.40 -2.30
N ASN A 240 0.54 -42.39 -3.18
CA ASN A 240 0.90 -42.27 -4.59
C ASN A 240 0.06 -41.20 -5.31
N HIS A 241 -1.25 -41.16 -5.04
CA HIS A 241 -2.12 -40.12 -5.58
C HIS A 241 -1.63 -38.71 -5.22
N TYR A 242 -1.32 -38.47 -3.95
CA TYR A 242 -0.84 -37.17 -3.49
C TYR A 242 0.56 -36.82 -4.00
N TYR A 243 1.48 -37.79 -4.12
CA TYR A 243 2.79 -37.55 -4.75
C TYR A 243 2.66 -37.15 -6.23
N ILE A 244 1.73 -37.75 -6.97
CA ILE A 244 1.46 -37.37 -8.37
C ILE A 244 0.92 -35.94 -8.44
N LEU A 245 -0.01 -35.56 -7.56
CA LEU A 245 -0.51 -34.19 -7.49
C LEU A 245 0.61 -33.20 -7.17
N GLY A 246 1.48 -33.52 -6.22
CA GLY A 246 2.64 -32.69 -5.88
C GLY A 246 3.55 -32.49 -7.08
N LYS A 247 3.96 -33.58 -7.72
CA LYS A 247 4.80 -33.55 -8.94
C LYS A 247 4.17 -32.70 -10.05
N ASN A 248 2.87 -32.84 -10.30
CA ASN A 248 2.18 -32.07 -11.33
C ASN A 248 2.20 -30.56 -11.02
N ARG A 249 1.95 -30.16 -9.76
CA ARG A 249 2.04 -28.77 -9.34
C ARG A 249 3.45 -28.20 -9.49
N LEU A 250 4.47 -28.98 -9.20
CA LEU A 250 5.86 -28.56 -9.41
C LEU A 250 6.16 -28.31 -10.90
N LEU A 251 5.64 -29.16 -11.79
CA LEU A 251 5.76 -28.99 -13.24
C LEU A 251 4.98 -27.77 -13.76
N GLU A 252 3.85 -27.45 -13.15
CA GLU A 252 3.07 -26.23 -13.45
C GLU A 252 3.79 -24.94 -13.01
N ALA A 253 4.59 -24.97 -11.94
CA ALA A 253 5.29 -23.79 -11.42
C ALA A 253 6.41 -23.29 -12.34
N LEU A 254 7.19 -24.20 -12.93
CA LEU A 254 8.35 -23.85 -13.77
C LEU A 254 8.06 -22.90 -14.94
N PRO A 255 7.01 -23.11 -15.77
CA PRO A 255 6.71 -22.18 -16.87
C PRO A 255 6.34 -20.78 -16.37
N TYR A 256 5.69 -20.65 -15.21
CA TYR A 256 5.42 -19.34 -14.61
C TYR A 256 6.71 -18.63 -14.23
N PHE A 257 7.60 -19.29 -13.49
CA PHE A 257 8.87 -18.68 -13.09
C PHE A 257 9.75 -18.30 -14.29
N LYS A 258 9.84 -19.17 -15.30
CA LYS A 258 10.54 -18.84 -16.55
C LYS A 258 9.90 -17.65 -17.27
N LYS A 259 8.57 -17.56 -17.30
CA LYS A 259 7.86 -16.44 -17.91
C LYS A 259 8.08 -15.14 -17.13
N ALA A 260 8.08 -15.18 -15.80
CA ALA A 260 8.40 -14.02 -14.95
C ALA A 260 9.83 -13.52 -15.22
N TYR A 261 10.81 -14.42 -15.22
CA TYR A 261 12.20 -14.10 -15.55
C TYR A 261 12.37 -13.50 -16.97
N LEU A 262 11.60 -13.97 -17.95
CA LEU A 262 11.63 -13.39 -19.30
C LEU A 262 11.01 -11.98 -19.38
N ARG A 263 10.18 -11.60 -18.40
CA ARG A 263 9.60 -10.26 -18.29
C ARG A 263 10.54 -9.29 -17.59
N ASP A 264 11.25 -9.78 -16.58
CA ASP A 264 12.26 -9.02 -15.86
C ASP A 264 13.42 -9.95 -15.50
N THR A 265 14.57 -9.67 -16.11
CA THR A 265 15.79 -10.46 -15.94
C THR A 265 16.68 -9.95 -14.81
N THR A 266 16.28 -8.88 -14.11
CA THR A 266 17.08 -8.23 -13.06
C THR A 266 16.67 -8.67 -11.66
N GLU A 267 15.44 -9.15 -11.50
CA GLU A 267 14.93 -9.63 -10.22
C GLU A 267 15.52 -11.01 -9.85
N ALA A 268 16.32 -11.05 -8.78
CA ALA A 268 17.00 -12.25 -8.30
C ALA A 268 16.00 -13.32 -7.84
N ASP A 269 14.87 -12.92 -7.25
CA ASP A 269 13.84 -13.84 -6.76
C ASP A 269 13.29 -14.75 -7.87
N PHE A 270 13.15 -14.25 -9.10
CA PHE A 270 12.65 -15.06 -10.21
C PHE A 270 13.64 -16.16 -10.59
N MET A 271 14.93 -15.87 -10.54
CA MET A 271 15.99 -16.86 -10.82
C MET A 271 16.12 -17.87 -9.69
N ASN A 272 16.05 -17.40 -8.44
CA ASN A 272 16.01 -18.26 -7.26
C ASN A 272 14.85 -19.26 -7.34
N ASN A 273 13.65 -18.82 -7.72
CA ASN A 273 12.49 -19.69 -7.87
C ASN A 273 12.68 -20.76 -8.95
N ILE A 274 13.34 -20.42 -10.08
CA ILE A 274 13.71 -21.42 -11.09
C ILE A 274 14.72 -22.42 -10.53
N GLY A 275 15.74 -21.96 -9.82
CA GLY A 275 16.73 -22.80 -9.15
C GLY A 275 16.10 -23.78 -8.16
N CYS A 276 15.14 -23.31 -7.35
CA CYS A 276 14.37 -24.15 -6.42
C CYS A 276 13.63 -25.30 -7.13
N ILE A 277 13.06 -25.07 -8.31
CA ILE A 277 12.44 -26.15 -9.10
C ILE A 277 13.49 -27.18 -9.53
N TYR A 278 14.64 -26.75 -10.02
CA TYR A 278 15.71 -27.67 -10.41
C TYR A 278 16.26 -28.46 -9.22
N GLY A 279 16.40 -27.82 -8.06
CA GLY A 279 16.75 -28.49 -6.81
C GLY A 279 15.71 -29.54 -6.41
N ALA A 280 14.44 -29.17 -6.37
CA ALA A 280 13.32 -30.07 -6.04
C ALA A 280 13.18 -31.24 -7.04
N THR A 281 13.65 -31.07 -8.27
CA THR A 281 13.66 -32.12 -9.31
C THR A 281 15.00 -32.87 -9.42
N GLN A 282 15.86 -32.77 -8.40
CA GLN A 282 17.15 -33.47 -8.30
C GLN A 282 18.11 -33.15 -9.45
N ARG A 283 18.16 -31.89 -9.88
CA ARG A 283 19.07 -31.38 -10.92
C ARG A 283 19.96 -30.29 -10.32
N PRO A 284 20.89 -30.64 -9.41
CA PRO A 284 21.63 -29.68 -8.61
C PRO A 284 22.55 -28.78 -9.46
N ASP A 285 23.12 -29.28 -10.56
CA ASP A 285 23.93 -28.44 -11.47
C ASP A 285 23.10 -27.33 -12.12
N SER A 286 21.87 -27.64 -12.54
CA SER A 286 20.95 -26.63 -13.07
C SER A 286 20.48 -25.67 -11.97
N ALA A 287 20.29 -26.16 -10.75
CA ALA A 287 19.92 -25.32 -9.62
C ALA A 287 21.02 -24.29 -9.32
N ASN A 288 22.27 -24.75 -9.18
CA ASN A 288 23.44 -23.89 -8.97
C ASN A 288 23.59 -22.84 -10.08
N TYR A 289 23.43 -23.22 -11.35
CA TYR A 289 23.47 -22.25 -12.45
C TYR A 289 22.48 -21.09 -12.26
N TRP A 290 21.24 -21.38 -11.83
CA TRP A 290 20.24 -20.34 -11.62
C TRP A 290 20.49 -19.52 -10.35
N PHE A 291 20.98 -20.14 -9.28
CA PHE A 291 21.34 -19.41 -8.06
C PHE A 291 22.58 -18.52 -8.27
N GLU A 292 23.58 -18.97 -9.01
CA GLU A 292 24.72 -18.14 -9.42
C GLU A 292 24.26 -16.95 -10.25
N LYS A 293 23.31 -17.17 -11.16
CA LYS A 293 22.72 -16.10 -11.96
C LYS A 293 21.92 -15.10 -11.13
N ALA A 294 21.19 -15.57 -10.12
CA ALA A 294 20.48 -14.73 -9.16
C ALA A 294 21.47 -13.85 -8.38
N HIS A 295 22.55 -14.44 -7.86
CA HIS A 295 23.60 -13.72 -7.15
C HIS A 295 24.35 -12.71 -8.03
N GLN A 296 24.51 -13.00 -9.33
CA GLN A 296 25.09 -12.05 -10.28
C GLN A 296 24.16 -10.86 -10.57
N ALA A 297 22.84 -11.05 -10.46
CA ALA A 297 21.86 -9.98 -10.65
C ALA A 297 21.74 -9.09 -9.41
N ASP A 298 21.83 -9.67 -8.22
CA ASP A 298 21.88 -8.95 -6.93
C ASP A 298 22.96 -9.59 -6.02
N ASP A 299 24.08 -8.89 -5.85
CA ASP A 299 25.20 -9.37 -5.03
C ASP A 299 24.91 -9.30 -3.51
N LEU A 300 23.82 -8.64 -3.12
CA LEU A 300 23.31 -8.55 -1.75
C LEU A 300 22.13 -9.51 -1.48
N ASP A 301 21.71 -10.29 -2.47
CA ASP A 301 20.68 -11.30 -2.27
C ASP A 301 21.21 -12.47 -1.43
N LEU A 302 20.83 -12.46 -0.15
CA LEU A 302 21.21 -13.51 0.80
C LEU A 302 20.57 -14.87 0.45
N THR A 303 19.48 -14.87 -0.31
CA THR A 303 18.69 -16.06 -0.64
C THR A 303 19.47 -16.97 -1.60
N SER A 304 19.97 -16.41 -2.69
CA SER A 304 20.79 -17.12 -3.69
C SER A 304 22.05 -17.72 -3.08
N LEU A 305 22.78 -16.95 -2.26
CA LEU A 305 23.97 -17.44 -1.55
C LEU A 305 23.66 -18.60 -0.61
N LYS A 306 22.55 -18.53 0.13
CA LYS A 306 22.09 -19.63 0.98
C LYS A 306 21.73 -20.87 0.16
N PHE A 307 21.07 -20.70 -0.98
CA PHE A 307 20.72 -21.83 -1.84
C PHE A 307 21.95 -22.47 -2.50
N LEU A 308 22.96 -21.68 -2.89
CA LEU A 308 24.25 -22.19 -3.38
C LEU A 308 24.94 -23.03 -2.31
N GLU A 309 25.06 -22.51 -1.09
CA GLU A 309 25.67 -23.22 0.03
C GLU A 309 25.01 -24.59 0.28
N ILE A 310 23.68 -24.60 0.42
CA ILE A 310 22.91 -25.82 0.68
C ILE A 310 23.04 -26.80 -0.49
N THR A 311 22.99 -26.32 -1.72
CA THR A 311 23.04 -27.19 -2.91
C THR A 311 24.41 -27.83 -3.08
N TYR A 312 25.50 -27.08 -2.95
CA TYR A 312 26.86 -27.65 -2.97
C TYR A 312 27.10 -28.62 -1.80
N ARG A 313 26.56 -28.32 -0.62
CA ARG A 313 26.64 -29.23 0.54
C ARG A 313 25.97 -30.57 0.23
N ASN A 314 24.76 -30.53 -0.36
CA ASN A 314 24.01 -31.72 -0.74
C ASN A 314 24.68 -32.53 -1.85
N MET A 315 25.45 -31.88 -2.73
CA MET A 315 26.28 -32.55 -3.73
C MET A 315 27.56 -33.19 -3.15
N GLY A 316 27.87 -32.96 -1.87
CA GLY A 316 29.12 -33.40 -1.24
C GLY A 316 30.33 -32.51 -1.54
N ASN A 317 30.14 -31.35 -2.17
CA ASN A 317 31.20 -30.39 -2.46
C ASN A 317 31.38 -29.42 -1.29
N ALA A 318 32.04 -29.89 -0.23
CA ALA A 318 32.26 -29.10 0.99
C ALA A 318 33.04 -27.80 0.74
N GLN A 319 34.01 -27.81 -0.19
CA GLN A 319 34.83 -26.65 -0.50
C GLN A 319 34.00 -25.48 -1.04
N GLN A 320 33.13 -25.74 -2.03
CA GLN A 320 32.26 -24.70 -2.59
C GLN A 320 31.19 -24.26 -1.61
N ALA A 321 30.63 -25.20 -0.84
CA ALA A 321 29.67 -24.84 0.20
C ALA A 321 30.28 -23.90 1.26
N ASP A 322 31.51 -24.17 1.72
CA ASP A 322 32.19 -23.30 2.69
C ASP A 322 32.58 -21.94 2.08
N TYR A 323 32.91 -21.90 0.79
CA TYR A 323 33.12 -20.64 0.05
C TYR A 323 31.86 -19.75 0.09
N TYR A 324 30.70 -20.28 -0.33
CA TYR A 324 29.46 -19.51 -0.33
C TYR A 324 28.95 -19.19 1.08
N LYS A 325 29.21 -20.05 2.07
CA LYS A 325 28.92 -19.76 3.48
C LYS A 325 29.67 -18.52 3.97
N ASN A 326 30.95 -18.38 3.61
CA ASN A 326 31.75 -17.22 3.99
C ASN A 326 31.25 -15.94 3.30
N ILE A 327 30.91 -16.02 2.01
CA ILE A 327 30.33 -14.87 1.27
C ILE A 327 28.99 -14.45 1.87
N LEU A 328 28.14 -15.41 2.25
CA LEU A 328 26.87 -15.13 2.91
C LEU A 328 27.06 -14.35 4.22
N ALA A 329 28.05 -14.75 5.03
CA ALA A 329 28.36 -14.07 6.29
C ALA A 329 28.86 -12.62 6.06
N ASP A 330 29.77 -12.43 5.10
CA ASP A 330 30.26 -11.10 4.71
C ASP A 330 29.13 -10.21 4.18
N THR A 331 28.32 -10.74 3.27
CA THR A 331 27.21 -10.01 2.64
C THR A 331 26.16 -9.58 3.66
N LYS A 332 25.88 -10.43 4.66
CA LYS A 332 25.01 -10.07 5.78
C LYS A 332 25.56 -8.86 6.56
N ALA A 333 26.85 -8.84 6.86
CA ALA A 333 27.50 -7.71 7.54
C ALA A 333 27.46 -6.43 6.67
N ARG A 334 27.70 -6.55 5.36
CA ARG A 334 27.57 -5.43 4.40
C ARG A 334 26.17 -4.82 4.40
N LYS A 335 25.13 -5.66 4.42
CA LYS A 335 23.71 -5.23 4.43
C LYS A 335 23.35 -4.53 5.74
N GLU A 336 23.79 -5.06 6.88
CA GLU A 336 23.60 -4.42 8.19
C GLU A 336 24.30 -3.04 8.27
N ALA A 337 25.46 -2.88 7.64
CA ALA A 337 26.15 -1.59 7.57
C ALA A 337 25.43 -0.55 6.69
N GLN A 338 24.69 -0.97 5.66
CA GLN A 338 23.90 -0.06 4.82
C GLN A 338 22.63 0.44 5.50
N VAL A 339 22.01 -0.35 6.38
CA VAL A 339 20.80 0.05 7.12
C VAL A 339 21.12 1.05 8.23
N ASN A 340 22.36 1.04 8.73
CA ASN A 340 22.80 1.89 9.85
C ASN A 340 23.46 3.21 9.43
N ASN A 341 23.67 3.45 8.13
CA ASN A 341 24.18 4.71 7.56
C ASN A 341 23.06 5.41 6.80
#